data_AF-A0A1E3W8I4-F1
#
_entry.id   AF-A0A1E3W8I4-F1
#
_cell.length_a   1.000
_cell.length_b   1.000
_cell.length_c   1.000
_cell.angle_alpha   90.00
_cell.angle_beta   90.00
_cell.angle_gamma   90.00
#
_symmetry.space_group_name_H-M   'P 1'
#
loop_
_entity.id
_entity.type
_entity.pdbx_description
1 polymer ?
#
loop_
_entity_poly.entity_id
_entity_poly.type
_entity_poly.pdbx_seq_one_letter_code
_entity_poly.pdbx_strand_id
1 'polypeptide(L)'
;MDKGEAYDKLIAALESAWKKTRRNHLHGQMLAVKAVDRFLGEMDAPRSARQPLIWTFLTLMRSDWINRTRGKPGPKPKSFNHLCGLSGAAAVVSVMKERCGCRVGDAVAKVAKATGIPGEEIRKFRDAIHRGTTDDLSNSLYRITLDEFKDASDDELDGRLGQLRIVYNDMDL
;
A
#
# COMPACT_ATOMS: atom_id res chain seq x y z
N MET A 1 -17.01 -2.30 21.69
CA MET A 1 -17.94 -2.56 20.56
C MET A 1 -18.58 -3.90 20.82
N ASP A 2 -19.91 -3.95 20.79
CA ASP A 2 -20.63 -5.23 20.89
C ASP A 2 -20.43 -6.03 19.58
N LYS A 3 -20.41 -7.36 19.67
CA LYS A 3 -20.24 -8.23 18.49
C LYS A 3 -21.31 -7.96 17.44
N GLY A 4 -22.54 -7.68 17.85
CA GLY A 4 -23.64 -7.31 16.95
C GLY A 4 -23.32 -6.07 16.10
N GLU A 5 -22.85 -5.00 16.74
CA GLU A 5 -22.47 -3.75 16.08
C GLU A 5 -21.31 -3.94 15.08
N ALA A 6 -20.36 -4.82 15.40
CA ALA A 6 -19.24 -5.13 14.51
C ALA A 6 -19.71 -5.88 13.25
N TYR A 7 -20.61 -6.86 13.39
CA TYR A 7 -21.19 -7.59 12.25
C TYR A 7 -21.98 -6.68 11.32
N ASP A 8 -22.74 -5.73 11.86
CA ASP A 8 -23.50 -4.77 11.07
C ASP A 8 -22.56 -3.87 10.24
N LYS A 9 -21.41 -3.47 10.79
CA LYS A 9 -20.38 -2.72 10.05
C LYS A 9 -19.78 -3.53 8.90
N LEU A 10 -19.50 -4.82 9.11
CA LEU A 10 -19.00 -5.70 8.06
C LEU A 10 -20.02 -5.88 6.94
N ILE A 11 -21.28 -6.17 7.28
CA ILE A 11 -22.38 -6.32 6.31
C ILE A 11 -22.56 -5.03 5.50
N ALA A 12 -22.62 -3.87 6.16
CA ALA A 12 -22.74 -2.58 5.48
C ALA A 12 -21.56 -2.30 4.53
N ALA A 13 -20.34 -2.66 4.93
CA ALA A 13 -19.15 -2.49 4.09
C ALA A 13 -19.14 -3.44 2.88
N LEU A 14 -19.55 -4.71 3.06
CA LEU A 14 -19.68 -5.69 1.97
C LEU A 14 -20.82 -5.32 1.01
N GLU A 15 -21.96 -4.85 1.50
CA GLU A 15 -23.04 -4.34 0.67
C GLU A 15 -22.64 -3.09 -0.12
N SER A 16 -21.89 -2.18 0.50
CA SER A 16 -21.34 -0.99 -0.16
C SER A 16 -20.37 -1.39 -1.28
N ALA A 17 -19.51 -2.38 -1.04
CA ALA A 17 -18.65 -2.97 -2.06
C ALA A 17 -19.48 -3.59 -3.19
N TRP A 18 -20.50 -4.39 -2.88
CA TRP A 18 -21.39 -5.01 -3.87
C TRP A 18 -22.17 -3.99 -4.72
N LYS A 19 -22.74 -2.95 -4.10
CA LYS A 19 -23.51 -1.90 -4.80
C LYS A 19 -22.63 -1.10 -5.78
N LYS A 20 -21.36 -0.88 -5.45
CA LYS A 20 -20.40 -0.13 -6.30
C LYS A 20 -19.90 -0.89 -7.53
N THR A 21 -20.21 -2.19 -7.67
CA THR A 21 -19.44 -3.08 -8.56
C THR A 21 -20.18 -3.61 -9.76
N ARG A 22 -21.41 -3.14 -9.99
CA ARG A 22 -22.22 -3.44 -11.20
C ARG A 22 -21.54 -3.14 -12.54
N ARG A 23 -20.35 -2.53 -12.57
CA ARG A 23 -19.57 -2.24 -13.80
C ARG A 23 -18.12 -2.75 -13.80
N ASN A 24 -17.55 -3.17 -12.67
CA ASN A 24 -16.18 -3.70 -12.61
C ASN A 24 -16.04 -4.70 -11.45
N HIS A 25 -16.04 -6.00 -11.79
CA HIS A 25 -15.99 -7.09 -10.81
C HIS A 25 -14.72 -7.04 -9.95
N LEU A 26 -13.59 -6.64 -10.52
CA LEU A 26 -12.29 -6.66 -9.85
C LEU A 26 -12.14 -5.57 -8.79
N HIS A 27 -12.60 -4.36 -9.11
CA HIS A 27 -12.67 -3.26 -8.14
C HIS A 27 -13.53 -3.63 -6.93
N GLY A 28 -14.53 -4.49 -7.13
CA GLY A 28 -15.38 -4.98 -6.07
C GLY A 28 -14.77 -5.97 -5.13
N GLN A 29 -14.07 -6.94 -5.70
CA GLN A 29 -13.28 -7.88 -4.92
C GLN A 29 -12.26 -7.12 -4.07
N MET A 30 -11.60 -6.11 -4.64
CA MET A 30 -10.69 -5.22 -3.90
C MET A 30 -11.37 -4.49 -2.72
N LEU A 31 -12.53 -3.86 -2.95
CA LEU A 31 -13.27 -3.17 -1.88
C LEU A 31 -13.75 -4.13 -0.79
N ALA A 32 -14.21 -5.33 -1.17
CA ALA A 32 -14.64 -6.36 -0.23
C ALA A 32 -13.48 -6.83 0.65
N VAL A 33 -12.31 -7.10 0.06
CA VAL A 33 -11.11 -7.50 0.83
C VAL A 33 -10.70 -6.40 1.82
N LYS A 34 -10.70 -5.12 1.41
CA LYS A 34 -10.43 -3.98 2.32
C LYS A 34 -11.46 -3.86 3.45
N ALA A 35 -12.73 -4.11 3.16
CA ALA A 35 -13.79 -4.10 4.15
C ALA A 35 -13.58 -5.17 5.22
N VAL A 36 -13.23 -6.39 4.79
CA VAL A 36 -12.92 -7.50 5.72
C VAL A 36 -11.66 -7.20 6.53
N ASP A 37 -10.59 -6.70 5.92
CA ASP A 37 -9.36 -6.36 6.66
C ASP A 37 -9.62 -5.29 7.73
N ARG A 38 -10.39 -4.25 7.39
CA ARG A 38 -10.77 -3.20 8.34
C ARG A 38 -11.57 -3.77 9.51
N PHE A 39 -12.57 -4.60 9.22
CA PHE A 39 -13.38 -5.25 10.27
C PHE A 39 -12.50 -6.10 11.20
N LEU A 40 -11.61 -6.92 10.65
CA LEU A 40 -10.68 -7.71 11.46
C LEU A 40 -9.75 -6.83 12.30
N GLY A 41 -9.31 -5.69 11.76
CA GLY A 41 -8.56 -4.70 12.52
C GLY A 41 -9.35 -4.09 13.67
N GLU A 42 -10.62 -3.75 13.46
CA GLU A 42 -11.52 -3.22 14.51
C GLU A 42 -11.84 -4.27 15.60
N MET A 43 -11.69 -5.55 15.28
CA MET A 43 -11.83 -6.68 16.21
C MET A 43 -10.52 -7.09 16.88
N ASP A 44 -9.45 -6.33 16.68
CA ASP A 44 -8.10 -6.62 17.18
C ASP A 44 -7.59 -8.02 16.76
N ALA A 45 -7.99 -8.47 15.57
CA ALA A 45 -7.57 -9.76 15.05
C ALA A 45 -6.04 -9.73 14.81
N PRO A 46 -5.33 -10.83 15.12
CA PRO A 46 -3.90 -10.88 14.95
C PRO A 46 -3.51 -10.67 13.49
N ARG A 47 -2.35 -10.04 13.28
CA ARG A 47 -1.85 -9.75 11.92
C ARG A 47 -1.77 -10.99 11.04
N SER A 48 -1.46 -12.15 11.60
CA SER A 48 -1.43 -13.43 10.87
C SER A 48 -2.78 -13.79 10.21
N ALA A 49 -3.90 -13.38 10.80
CA ALA A 49 -5.24 -13.57 10.23
C ALA A 49 -5.57 -12.52 9.15
N ARG A 50 -5.02 -11.31 9.28
CA ARG A 50 -5.26 -10.18 8.37
C ARG A 50 -4.36 -10.21 7.13
N GLN A 51 -3.14 -10.71 7.27
CA GLN A 51 -2.12 -10.68 6.22
C GLN A 51 -2.59 -11.34 4.91
N PRO A 52 -3.23 -12.52 4.90
CA PRO A 52 -3.75 -13.11 3.66
C PRO A 52 -4.71 -12.20 2.88
N LEU A 53 -5.48 -11.35 3.56
CA LEU A 53 -6.36 -10.36 2.92
C LEU A 53 -5.54 -9.27 2.22
N ILE A 54 -4.49 -8.77 2.85
CA ILE A 54 -3.57 -7.80 2.23
C ILE A 54 -2.95 -8.40 0.97
N TRP A 55 -2.46 -9.64 1.02
CA TRP A 55 -1.91 -10.34 -0.15
C TRP A 55 -2.94 -10.52 -1.27
N THR A 56 -4.18 -10.88 -0.91
CA THR A 56 -5.30 -11.01 -1.86
C THR A 56 -5.58 -9.66 -2.53
N PHE A 57 -5.62 -8.59 -1.75
CA PHE A 57 -5.85 -7.24 -2.25
C PHE A 57 -4.75 -6.79 -3.22
N LEU A 58 -3.47 -7.01 -2.87
CA LEU A 58 -2.33 -6.69 -3.74
C LEU A 58 -2.37 -7.48 -5.05
N THR A 59 -2.75 -8.76 -4.98
CA THR A 59 -2.88 -9.63 -6.16
C THR A 59 -3.96 -9.10 -7.10
N LEU A 60 -5.13 -8.76 -6.56
CA LEU A 60 -6.22 -8.18 -7.32
C LEU A 60 -5.84 -6.83 -7.95
N MET A 61 -5.13 -5.97 -7.21
CA MET A 61 -4.60 -4.71 -7.75
C MET A 61 -3.64 -4.93 -8.91
N ARG A 62 -2.71 -5.89 -8.79
CA ARG A 62 -1.79 -6.25 -9.87
C ARG A 62 -2.55 -6.72 -11.11
N SER A 63 -3.55 -7.57 -10.92
CA SER A 63 -4.41 -8.05 -12.02
C SER A 63 -5.19 -6.92 -12.70
N ASP A 64 -5.79 -5.99 -11.96
CA ASP A 64 -6.48 -4.81 -12.52
C ASP A 64 -5.51 -3.94 -13.31
N TRP A 65 -4.33 -3.69 -12.75
CA TRP A 65 -3.30 -2.88 -13.38
C TRP A 65 -2.81 -3.49 -14.70
N ILE A 66 -2.52 -4.80 -14.74
CA ILE A 66 -2.15 -5.51 -15.97
C ILE A 66 -3.27 -5.38 -17.01
N ASN A 67 -4.52 -5.62 -16.61
CA ASN A 67 -5.66 -5.54 -17.52
C ASN A 67 -5.88 -4.13 -18.09
N ARG A 68 -5.69 -3.08 -17.28
CA ARG A 68 -5.87 -1.69 -17.71
C ARG A 68 -4.75 -1.16 -18.59
N THR A 69 -3.57 -1.76 -18.54
CA THR A 69 -2.37 -1.26 -19.23
C THR A 69 -2.02 -2.07 -20.47
N ARG A 70 -2.58 -3.29 -20.61
CA ARG A 70 -2.42 -4.13 -21.80
C ARG A 70 -2.96 -3.41 -23.05
N GLY A 71 -2.08 -3.17 -24.02
CA GLY A 71 -2.44 -2.67 -25.35
C GLY A 71 -2.71 -1.16 -25.44
N LYS A 72 -2.46 -0.38 -24.38
CA LYS A 72 -2.60 1.08 -24.47
C LYS A 72 -1.35 1.72 -25.08
N PRO A 73 -1.48 2.61 -26.08
CA PRO A 73 -0.36 3.39 -26.59
C PRO A 73 0.11 4.41 -25.54
N GLY A 74 1.42 4.48 -25.33
CA GLY A 74 2.05 5.38 -24.35
C GLY A 74 3.30 4.76 -23.70
N PRO A 75 4.01 5.50 -22.85
CA PRO A 75 5.09 4.94 -22.04
C PRO A 75 4.57 3.74 -21.25
N LYS A 76 5.33 2.63 -21.26
CA LYS A 76 4.98 1.49 -20.41
C LYS A 76 4.91 1.98 -18.97
N PRO A 77 3.78 1.77 -18.27
CA PRO A 77 3.69 2.17 -16.88
C PRO A 77 4.73 1.40 -16.06
N LYS A 78 5.27 2.05 -15.03
CA LYS A 78 6.25 1.45 -14.10
C LYS A 78 5.74 0.08 -13.63
N SER A 79 6.63 -0.92 -13.54
CA SER A 79 6.22 -2.26 -13.11
C SER A 79 5.52 -2.21 -11.75
N PHE A 80 4.56 -3.11 -11.52
CA PHE A 80 3.85 -3.18 -10.25
C PHE A 80 4.81 -3.28 -9.05
N ASN A 81 5.91 -4.01 -9.22
CA ASN A 81 6.94 -4.19 -8.20
C ASN A 81 7.68 -2.89 -7.89
N HIS A 82 8.03 -2.14 -8.94
CA HIS A 82 8.64 -0.83 -8.80
C HIS A 82 7.69 0.15 -8.08
N LEU A 83 6.38 0.12 -8.37
CA LEU A 83 5.38 0.90 -7.64
C LEU A 83 5.26 0.48 -6.17
N CYS A 84 5.28 -0.81 -5.87
CA CYS A 84 5.29 -1.32 -4.48
C CYS A 84 6.53 -0.85 -3.72
N GLY A 85 7.72 -0.95 -4.31
CA GLY A 85 8.97 -0.48 -3.72
C GLY A 85 8.96 1.01 -3.44
N LEU A 86 8.55 1.83 -4.42
CA LEU A 86 8.42 3.28 -4.24
C LEU A 86 7.39 3.66 -3.18
N SER A 87 6.24 2.97 -3.18
CA SER A 87 5.18 3.20 -2.19
C SER A 87 5.66 2.89 -0.78
N GLY A 88 6.39 1.78 -0.60
CA GLY A 88 6.99 1.42 0.68
C GLY A 88 8.05 2.41 1.13
N ALA A 89 8.97 2.78 0.25
CA ALA A 89 10.00 3.77 0.56
C ALA A 89 9.39 5.13 0.95
N ALA A 90 8.41 5.62 0.20
CA ALA A 90 7.72 6.88 0.50
C ALA A 90 6.93 6.83 1.81
N ALA A 91 6.30 5.68 2.11
CA ALA A 91 5.59 5.46 3.38
C ALA A 91 6.56 5.52 4.56
N VAL A 92 7.69 4.81 4.51
CA VAL A 92 8.71 4.84 5.57
C VAL A 92 9.26 6.26 5.78
N VAL A 93 9.56 6.99 4.71
CA VAL A 93 9.97 8.41 4.83
C VAL A 93 8.92 9.25 5.56
N SER A 94 7.63 8.98 5.32
CA SER A 94 6.53 9.70 5.97
C SER A 94 6.44 9.36 7.46
N VAL A 95 6.56 8.07 7.83
CA VAL A 95 6.59 7.62 9.23
C VAL A 95 7.79 8.21 9.96
N MET A 96 8.99 8.17 9.38
CA MET A 96 10.19 8.75 9.99
C MET A 96 10.05 10.26 10.24
N LYS A 97 9.43 10.98 9.31
CA LYS A 97 9.16 12.42 9.48
C LYS A 97 8.17 12.66 10.63
N GLU A 98 7.06 11.93 10.65
CA GLU A 98 5.96 12.17 11.58
C GLU A 98 6.26 11.69 13.00
N ARG A 99 6.90 10.53 13.16
CA ARG A 99 7.16 9.93 14.48
C ARG A 99 8.53 10.28 15.04
N CYS A 100 9.56 10.21 14.23
CA CYS A 100 10.94 10.40 14.68
C CYS A 100 11.40 11.87 14.56
N GLY A 101 10.54 12.75 14.04
CA GLY A 101 10.88 14.17 13.80
C GLY A 101 11.99 14.38 12.77
N CYS A 102 12.31 13.37 11.95
CA CYS A 102 13.38 13.46 10.98
C CYS A 102 13.04 14.49 9.89
N ARG A 103 14.06 15.22 9.43
CA ARG A 103 13.91 16.03 8.21
C ARG A 103 13.67 15.09 7.04
N VAL A 104 12.77 15.49 6.13
CA VAL A 104 12.43 14.68 4.94
C VAL A 104 13.68 14.35 4.12
N GLY A 105 14.62 15.28 3.99
CA GLY A 105 15.88 15.03 3.27
C GLY A 105 16.70 13.89 3.88
N ASP A 106 16.84 13.87 5.20
CA ASP A 106 17.63 12.87 5.92
C ASP A 106 16.94 11.50 5.87
N ALA A 107 15.61 11.47 6.04
CA ALA A 107 14.81 10.27 5.89
C ALA A 107 14.92 9.69 4.47
N VAL A 108 14.82 10.52 3.43
CA VAL A 108 15.02 10.09 2.03
C VAL A 108 16.41 9.51 1.82
N ALA A 109 17.45 10.15 2.36
CA ALA A 109 18.82 9.63 2.23
C ALA A 109 19.00 8.26 2.91
N LYS A 110 18.45 8.09 4.13
CA LYS A 110 18.49 6.81 4.85
C LYS A 110 17.76 5.71 4.06
N VAL A 111 16.54 5.98 3.61
CA VAL A 111 15.72 5.00 2.87
C VAL A 111 16.33 4.68 1.51
N ALA A 112 16.84 5.67 0.78
CA ALA A 112 17.52 5.45 -0.51
C ALA A 112 18.74 4.53 -0.34
N LYS A 113 19.57 4.77 0.69
CA LYS A 113 20.72 3.92 1.01
C LYS A 113 20.33 2.48 1.34
N ALA A 114 19.26 2.30 2.11
CA ALA A 114 18.82 0.96 2.54
C ALA A 114 18.17 0.16 1.40
N THR A 115 17.36 0.82 0.58
CA THR A 115 16.55 0.16 -0.46
C THR A 115 17.23 0.08 -1.82
N GLY A 116 18.22 0.93 -2.09
CA GLY A 116 18.82 1.10 -3.41
C GLY A 116 17.97 1.95 -4.37
N ILE A 117 16.80 2.41 -3.94
CA ILE A 117 15.91 3.26 -4.76
C ILE A 117 16.49 4.68 -4.81
N PRO A 118 16.57 5.33 -5.99
CA PRO A 118 17.09 6.70 -6.08
C PRO A 118 16.29 7.66 -5.19
N GLY A 119 16.98 8.42 -4.34
CA GLY A 119 16.34 9.34 -3.39
C GLY A 119 15.46 10.41 -4.06
N GLU A 120 15.84 10.84 -5.27
CA GLU A 120 15.01 11.74 -6.08
C GLU A 120 13.67 11.12 -6.46
N GLU A 121 13.65 9.83 -6.82
CA GLU A 121 12.41 9.12 -7.16
C GLU A 121 11.50 8.97 -5.93
N ILE A 122 12.06 8.58 -4.79
CA ILE A 122 11.30 8.49 -3.52
C ILE A 122 10.66 9.84 -3.19
N ARG A 123 11.44 10.93 -3.30
CA ARG A 123 10.97 12.28 -2.99
C ARG A 123 9.87 12.71 -3.95
N LYS A 124 10.10 12.61 -5.27
CA LYS A 124 9.10 12.98 -6.28
C LYS A 124 7.79 12.22 -6.10
N PHE A 125 7.88 10.91 -5.84
CA PHE A 125 6.71 10.07 -5.64
C PHE A 125 5.94 10.47 -4.38
N ARG A 126 6.63 10.60 -3.23
CA ARG A 126 6.03 11.05 -1.97
C ARG A 126 5.34 12.41 -2.12
N ASP A 127 6.02 13.38 -2.73
CA ASP A 127 5.49 14.73 -2.90
C ASP A 127 4.28 14.74 -3.84
N ALA A 128 4.29 13.91 -4.89
CA ALA A 128 3.13 13.74 -5.78
C ALA A 128 1.92 13.17 -5.03
N ILE A 129 2.11 12.19 -4.14
CA ILE A 129 1.03 11.65 -3.29
C ILE A 129 0.47 12.75 -2.38
N HIS A 130 1.35 13.47 -1.68
CA HIS A 130 0.92 14.52 -0.73
C HIS A 130 0.25 15.71 -1.42
N ARG A 131 0.54 15.93 -2.71
CA ARG A 131 -0.16 16.92 -3.56
C ARG A 131 -1.42 16.39 -4.25
N GLY A 132 -1.72 15.09 -4.11
CA GLY A 132 -2.88 14.46 -4.74
C GLY A 132 -2.78 14.31 -6.26
N THR A 133 -1.56 14.26 -6.81
CA THR A 133 -1.32 14.18 -8.27
C THR A 133 -0.94 12.77 -8.76
N THR A 134 -0.96 11.78 -7.88
CA THR A 134 -0.72 10.36 -8.24
C THR A 134 -2.00 9.63 -8.60
N ASP A 135 -1.88 8.55 -9.35
CA ASP A 135 -2.98 7.63 -9.64
C ASP A 135 -3.48 6.87 -8.39
N ASP A 136 -4.70 6.33 -8.47
CA ASP A 136 -5.38 5.63 -7.38
C ASP A 136 -4.62 4.39 -6.88
N LEU A 137 -3.88 3.71 -7.76
CA LEU A 137 -3.11 2.52 -7.38
C LEU A 137 -1.90 2.91 -6.54
N SER A 138 -1.12 3.89 -7.01
CA SER A 138 0.01 4.46 -6.27
C SER A 138 -0.41 4.95 -4.88
N ASN A 139 -1.54 5.66 -4.80
CA ASN A 139 -2.08 6.14 -3.52
C ASN A 139 -2.55 4.97 -2.62
N SER A 140 -3.20 3.95 -3.19
CA SER A 140 -3.64 2.77 -2.44
C SER A 140 -2.49 1.97 -1.87
N LEU A 141 -1.43 1.73 -2.66
CA LEU A 141 -0.22 1.04 -2.22
C LEU A 141 0.46 1.83 -1.10
N TYR A 142 0.67 3.13 -1.29
CA TYR A 142 1.26 3.98 -0.26
C TYR A 142 0.48 3.94 1.06
N ARG A 143 -0.85 4.08 1.02
CA ARG A 143 -1.66 4.11 2.26
C ARG A 143 -1.65 2.78 3.00
N ILE A 144 -1.73 1.65 2.28
CA ILE A 144 -1.63 0.32 2.89
C ILE A 144 -0.28 0.19 3.58
N THR A 145 0.78 0.53 2.88
CA THR A 145 2.12 0.40 3.43
C THR A 145 2.36 1.38 4.59
N LEU A 146 1.81 2.60 4.51
CA LEU A 146 1.83 3.57 5.62
C LEU A 146 1.14 3.00 6.85
N ASP A 147 -0.06 2.42 6.70
CA ASP A 147 -0.78 1.78 7.81
C ASP A 147 -0.03 0.58 8.40
N GLU A 148 0.75 -0.15 7.61
CA GLU A 148 1.60 -1.24 8.11
C GLU A 148 2.83 -0.76 8.90
N PHE A 149 3.31 0.45 8.61
CA PHE A 149 4.51 1.03 9.20
C PHE A 149 4.23 2.03 10.32
N LYS A 150 3.02 2.59 10.39
CA LYS A 150 2.70 3.65 11.35
C LYS A 150 2.93 3.24 12.80
N ASP A 151 2.74 1.96 13.12
CA ASP A 151 2.89 1.41 14.48
C ASP A 151 4.20 0.64 14.68
N ALA A 152 5.05 0.53 13.65
CA ALA A 152 6.30 -0.22 13.73
C ALA A 152 7.32 0.47 14.66
N SER A 153 8.13 -0.29 15.40
CA SER A 153 9.27 0.27 16.13
C SER A 153 10.38 0.72 15.16
N ASP A 154 11.33 1.52 15.66
CA ASP A 154 12.47 1.96 14.85
C ASP A 154 13.30 0.76 14.32
N ASP A 155 13.50 -0.26 15.16
CA ASP A 155 14.17 -1.51 14.77
C ASP A 155 13.38 -2.30 13.71
N GLU A 156 12.04 -2.32 13.84
CA GLU A 156 11.18 -2.96 12.84
C GLU A 156 11.17 -2.20 11.50
N LEU A 157 11.25 -0.87 11.54
CA LEU A 157 11.37 -0.04 10.33
C LEU A 157 12.68 -0.33 9.60
N ASP A 158 13.80 -0.40 10.32
CA ASP A 158 15.11 -0.69 9.73
C ASP A 158 15.18 -2.13 9.19
N GLY A 159 14.62 -3.12 9.89
CA GLY A 159 14.52 -4.50 9.39
C GLY A 159 13.68 -4.63 8.11
N ARG A 160 12.57 -3.90 8.03
CA ARG A 160 11.66 -3.92 6.87
C ARG A 160 12.19 -3.12 5.68
N LEU A 161 13.01 -2.09 5.90
CA LEU A 161 13.72 -1.39 4.83
C LEU A 161 14.62 -2.34 4.02
N GLY A 162 15.23 -3.33 4.68
CA GLY A 162 15.99 -4.40 4.01
C GLY A 162 15.12 -5.30 3.11
N GLN A 163 13.85 -5.53 3.47
CA GLN A 163 12.92 -6.33 2.67
C GLN A 163 12.40 -5.59 1.43
N LEU A 164 12.23 -4.26 1.52
CA LEU A 164 11.85 -3.43 0.37
C LEU A 164 12.92 -3.47 -0.75
N ARG A 165 14.20 -3.63 -0.40
CA ARG A 165 15.29 -3.82 -1.37
C ARG A 165 15.08 -5.08 -2.22
N ILE A 166 14.61 -6.18 -1.62
CA ILE A 166 14.36 -7.46 -2.30
C ILE A 166 13.22 -7.28 -3.30
N VAL A 167 12.10 -6.70 -2.86
CA VAL A 167 10.92 -6.47 -3.72
C VAL A 167 11.24 -5.54 -4.91
N TYR A 168 12.12 -4.56 -4.71
CA TYR A 168 12.51 -3.61 -5.75
C TYR A 168 13.48 -4.22 -6.79
N ASN A 169 14.36 -5.14 -6.40
CA ASN A 169 15.42 -5.67 -7.28
C ASN A 169 15.14 -7.08 -7.84
N ASP A 170 14.39 -7.95 -7.14
CA ASP A 170 14.34 -9.38 -7.47
C ASP A 170 13.19 -9.82 -8.41
N MET A 171 12.43 -8.88 -8.98
CA MET A 171 11.29 -9.25 -9.84
C MET A 171 11.27 -8.54 -11.20
N ASP A 172 12.44 -8.08 -11.66
CA ASP A 172 12.69 -7.68 -13.05
C ASP A 172 13.33 -8.82 -13.89
N LEU A 173 13.19 -10.08 -13.44
CA LEU A 173 13.47 -11.30 -14.22
C LEU A 173 12.23 -11.80 -14.97
#